data_AF-A0A5K1GBQ4-F1
#
_entry.id   AF-A0A5K1GBQ4-F1
#
_cell.length_a   1.000
_cell.length_b   1.000
_cell.length_c   1.000
_cell.angle_alpha   90.00
_cell.angle_beta   90.00
_cell.angle_gamma   90.00
#
_symmetry.space_group_name_H-M   'P 1'
#
loop_
_entity.id
_entity.type
_entity.pdbx_description
1 polymer ?
#
loop_
_entity_poly.entity_id
_entity_poly.type
_entity_poly.pdbx_seq_one_letter_code
_entity_poly.pdbx_strand_id
1 'polypeptide(L)'
;MQMNNLTGTLPESLFNLSPLSGLIFMTNQLIGHLPKNAGRFLPNLEQLYMAANNFDGTLWASLTNATRLQVLTAESNKFSGLMPLELGSLSQLGAFT
;
A
#
# COMPACT_ATOMS: atom_id res chain seq x y z
N MET A 1 -10.69 -5.66 -10.83
CA MET A 1 -11.74 -6.26 -9.97
C MET A 1 -11.23 -7.62 -9.51
N GLN A 2 -10.67 -7.72 -8.32
CA GLN A 2 -10.45 -9.01 -7.67
C GLN A 2 -11.30 -8.97 -6.40
N MET A 3 -12.27 -9.86 -6.28
CA MET A 3 -13.03 -10.08 -5.07
C MET A 3 -12.90 -11.56 -4.79
N ASN A 4 -12.07 -11.90 -3.81
CA ASN A 4 -11.79 -13.28 -3.44
C ASN A 4 -11.89 -13.42 -1.91
N ASN A 5 -11.82 -14.66 -1.45
CA ASN A 5 -11.71 -14.96 -0.02
C ASN A 5 -10.25 -15.18 0.39
N LEU A 6 -9.32 -14.39 -0.17
CA LEU A 6 -7.91 -14.48 0.24
C LEU A 6 -7.79 -14.02 1.69
N THR A 7 -7.04 -14.80 2.47
CA THR A 7 -6.84 -14.61 3.91
C THR A 7 -5.34 -14.67 4.22
N GLY A 8 -4.97 -14.32 5.46
CA GLY A 8 -3.58 -14.30 5.88
C GLY A 8 -2.88 -12.97 5.55
N THR A 9 -1.55 -12.97 5.67
CA THR A 9 -0.71 -11.78 5.49
C THR A 9 -0.10 -11.74 4.10
N LEU A 10 0.28 -10.54 3.63
CA LEU A 10 1.13 -10.44 2.44
C LEU A 10 2.52 -11.03 2.74
N PRO A 11 3.07 -11.87 1.85
CA PRO A 11 4.40 -12.42 2.06
C PRO A 11 5.46 -11.32 1.90
N GLU A 12 6.49 -11.31 2.74
CA GLU A 12 7.57 -10.32 2.66
C GLU A 12 8.26 -10.30 1.30
N SER A 13 8.32 -11.46 0.63
CA SER A 13 8.88 -11.60 -0.71
C SER A 13 8.17 -10.75 -1.78
N LEU A 14 6.90 -10.39 -1.57
CA LEU A 14 6.15 -9.49 -2.46
C LEU A 14 6.85 -8.12 -2.56
N PHE A 15 7.41 -7.65 -1.45
CA PHE A 15 8.08 -6.36 -1.39
C PHE A 15 9.48 -6.40 -2.01
N ASN A 16 10.00 -7.57 -2.41
CA ASN A 16 11.29 -7.69 -3.09
C ASN A 16 11.18 -7.66 -4.62
N LEU A 17 9.97 -7.51 -5.16
CA LEU A 17 9.71 -7.50 -6.60
C LEU A 17 9.86 -6.08 -7.16
N SER A 18 11.12 -5.62 -7.25
CA SER A 18 11.46 -4.27 -7.71
C SER A 18 10.88 -3.82 -9.05
N PRO A 19 10.55 -4.68 -10.04
CA PRO A 19 9.92 -4.25 -11.29
C PRO A 19 8.43 -3.93 -11.20
N LEU A 20 7.77 -4.20 -10.06
CA LEU A 20 6.33 -3.99 -9.94
C LEU A 20 5.95 -2.51 -10.09
N SER A 21 5.02 -2.25 -11.00
CA SER A 21 4.39 -0.94 -11.19
C SER A 21 2.97 -0.87 -10.65
N GLY A 22 2.27 -2.00 -10.54
CA GLY A 22 0.90 -2.04 -10.04
C GLY A 22 0.63 -3.25 -9.15
N LEU A 23 0.01 -3.01 -7.99
CA LEU A 23 -0.46 -4.03 -7.05
C LEU A 23 -1.95 -3.86 -6.78
N ILE A 24 -2.72 -4.93 -7.03
CA ILE A 24 -4.17 -4.92 -6.84
C ILE A 24 -4.58 -6.16 -6.04
N PHE A 25 -5.13 -5.94 -4.85
CA PHE A 25 -5.65 -7.01 -3.98
C PHE A 25 -6.82 -6.51 -3.10
N MET A 26 -7.59 -5.55 -3.64
CA MET A 26 -8.80 -5.03 -2.99
C MET A 26 -9.83 -6.13 -2.69
N THR A 27 -10.76 -5.86 -1.78
CA THR A 27 -11.95 -6.68 -1.54
C THR A 27 -11.62 -8.14 -1.21
N ASN A 28 -10.83 -8.32 -0.14
CA ASN A 28 -10.42 -9.62 0.39
C ASN A 28 -10.48 -9.60 1.93
N GLN A 29 -9.93 -10.62 2.58
CA GLN A 29 -9.84 -10.74 4.04
C GLN A 29 -8.39 -10.75 4.52
N LEU A 30 -7.49 -10.08 3.78
CA LEU A 30 -6.06 -10.02 4.12
C LEU A 30 -5.84 -9.20 5.39
N ILE A 31 -4.89 -9.63 6.21
CA ILE A 31 -4.56 -9.07 7.53
C ILE A 31 -3.08 -8.67 7.62
N GLY A 32 -2.71 -8.02 8.72
CA GLY A 32 -1.34 -7.59 9.04
C GLY A 32 -1.05 -6.17 8.56
N HIS A 33 0.24 -5.82 8.48
CA HIS A 33 0.69 -4.48 8.15
C HIS A 33 1.64 -4.49 6.95
N LEU A 34 1.72 -3.36 6.25
CA LEU A 34 2.76 -3.15 5.26
C LEU A 34 4.12 -2.99 5.98
N PRO A 35 5.21 -3.59 5.50
CA PRO A 35 6.53 -3.39 6.07
C PRO A 35 6.90 -1.91 6.13
N LYS A 36 7.62 -1.52 7.17
CA LYS A 36 8.16 -0.15 7.28
C LYS A 36 9.02 0.13 6.05
N ASN A 37 8.81 1.28 5.40
CA ASN A 37 9.45 1.64 4.13
C ASN A 37 9.18 0.70 2.95
N ALA A 38 8.03 0.02 2.89
CA ALA A 38 7.59 -0.75 1.71
C ALA A 38 7.83 -0.02 0.37
N GLY A 39 7.60 1.29 0.31
CA GLY A 39 7.86 2.11 -0.88
C GLY A 39 9.31 2.09 -1.38
N ARG A 40 10.29 1.89 -0.49
CA ARG A 40 11.71 1.77 -0.87
C ARG A 40 12.00 0.44 -1.56
N PHE A 41 11.30 -0.62 -1.17
CA PHE A 41 11.50 -1.94 -1.76
C PHE A 41 10.73 -2.12 -3.09
N LEU A 42 9.71 -1.27 -3.31
CA LEU A 42 8.94 -1.19 -4.55
C LEU A 42 9.16 0.17 -5.26
N PRO A 43 10.39 0.47 -5.74
CA PRO A 43 10.74 1.79 -6.26
C PRO A 43 10.01 2.18 -7.55
N ASN A 44 9.43 1.21 -8.26
CA ASN A 44 8.68 1.42 -9.50
C ASN A 44 7.16 1.42 -9.30
N LEU A 45 6.67 1.30 -8.06
CA LEU A 45 5.23 1.21 -7.81
C LEU A 45 4.53 2.53 -8.12
N GLU A 46 3.59 2.47 -9.05
CA GLU A 46 2.76 3.59 -9.50
C GLU A 46 1.33 3.46 -8.97
N GLN A 47 0.84 2.24 -8.79
CA GLN A 47 -0.55 1.99 -8.41
C GLN A 47 -0.64 0.94 -7.30
N LEU A 48 -1.26 1.32 -6.18
CA LEU A 48 -1.52 0.43 -5.06
C LEU A 48 -3.02 0.44 -4.72
N TYR A 49 -3.68 -0.68 -4.97
CA TYR A 49 -5.09 -0.87 -4.72
C TYR A 49 -5.31 -1.96 -3.67
N MET A 50 -5.60 -1.55 -2.44
CA MET A 50 -5.70 -2.44 -1.28
C MET A 50 -6.93 -2.21 -0.38
N ALA A 51 -7.87 -1.39 -0.85
CA ALA A 51 -9.13 -1.13 -0.19
C ALA A 51 -9.93 -2.40 0.17
N ALA A 52 -10.81 -2.28 1.17
CA ALA A 52 -11.70 -3.36 1.62
C ALA A 52 -10.93 -4.64 2.01
N ASN A 53 -10.06 -4.51 3.00
CA ASN A 53 -9.31 -5.60 3.64
C ASN A 53 -9.24 -5.35 5.16
N ASN A 54 -8.43 -6.11 5.88
CA ASN A 54 -8.24 -5.98 7.32
C ASN A 54 -6.81 -5.55 7.69
N PHE A 55 -6.12 -4.80 6.82
CA PHE A 55 -4.76 -4.33 7.11
C PHE A 55 -4.75 -3.30 8.26
N ASP A 56 -3.73 -3.34 9.10
CA ASP A 56 -3.55 -2.48 10.26
C ASP A 56 -2.17 -1.79 10.28
N GLY A 57 -1.89 -1.05 11.36
CA GLY A 57 -0.66 -0.27 11.53
C GLY A 57 -0.69 1.10 10.87
N THR A 58 0.48 1.68 10.62
CA THR A 58 0.65 3.05 10.10
C THR A 58 0.97 3.07 8.61
N LEU A 59 -0.06 3.27 7.78
CA LEU A 59 0.04 3.25 6.30
C LEU A 59 1.18 4.14 5.78
N TRP A 60 1.23 5.37 6.25
CA TRP A 60 2.17 6.36 5.73
C TRP A 60 3.62 6.04 6.05
N ALA A 61 3.91 5.49 7.24
CA ALA A 61 5.28 5.05 7.58
C ALA A 61 5.82 3.95 6.64
N SER A 62 4.93 3.24 5.95
CA SER A 62 5.28 2.24 4.95
C SER A 62 5.43 2.84 3.54
N LEU A 63 4.66 3.88 3.21
CA LEU A 63 4.58 4.43 1.85
C LEU A 63 5.33 5.75 1.64
N THR A 64 5.86 6.43 2.66
CA THR A 64 6.59 7.72 2.51
C THR A 64 7.65 7.67 1.41
N ASN A 65 8.30 6.54 1.14
CA ASN A 65 9.35 6.42 0.12
C ASN A 65 8.89 5.92 -1.26
N ALA A 66 7.58 5.78 -1.51
CA ALA A 66 7.05 5.33 -2.80
C ALA A 66 6.95 6.51 -3.79
N THR A 67 8.09 7.05 -4.22
CA THR A 67 8.16 8.34 -4.94
C THR A 67 7.48 8.37 -6.31
N ARG A 68 7.16 7.21 -6.88
CA ARG A 68 6.43 7.05 -8.14
C ARG A 68 4.95 6.73 -7.97
N LEU A 69 4.47 6.60 -6.73
CA LEU A 69 3.09 6.23 -6.46
C LEU A 69 2.17 7.36 -6.92
N GLN A 70 1.27 7.03 -7.84
CA GLN A 70 0.30 7.94 -8.45
C GLN A 70 -1.11 7.71 -7.91
N VAL A 71 -1.44 6.45 -7.62
CA VAL A 71 -2.77 6.03 -7.15
C VAL A 71 -2.65 5.14 -5.91
N LEU A 72 -3.39 5.48 -4.86
CA LEU A 72 -3.50 4.70 -3.62
C LEU A 72 -4.97 4.53 -3.23
N THR A 73 -5.46 3.30 -3.11
CA THR A 73 -6.75 3.04 -2.45
C THR A 73 -6.52 2.18 -1.21
N ALA A 74 -6.83 2.75 -0.05
CA ALA A 74 -6.62 2.11 1.24
C ALA A 74 -7.84 2.17 2.16
N GLU A 75 -8.96 2.72 1.67
CA GLU A 75 -10.22 2.80 2.40
C GLU A 75 -10.72 1.42 2.86
N SER A 76 -11.57 1.41 3.89
CA SER A 76 -12.13 0.16 4.44
C SER A 76 -11.05 -0.83 4.88
N ASN A 77 -10.00 -0.32 5.53
CA ASN A 77 -8.99 -1.08 6.29
C ASN A 77 -8.97 -0.58 7.74
N LYS A 78 -8.07 -1.11 8.56
CA LYS A 78 -7.88 -0.75 9.98
C LYS A 78 -6.61 0.07 10.21
N PHE A 79 -6.14 0.78 9.18
CA PHE A 79 -4.99 1.65 9.29
C PHE A 79 -5.22 2.78 10.31
N SER A 80 -4.16 3.17 10.98
CA SER A 80 -4.14 4.21 12.00
C SER A 80 -2.93 5.12 11.83
N GLY A 81 -2.86 6.17 12.64
CA GLY A 81 -1.80 7.17 12.55
C GLY A 81 -2.14 8.31 11.59
N LEU A 82 -1.33 9.35 11.65
CA LEU A 82 -1.56 10.58 10.90
C LEU A 82 -0.90 10.52 9.53
N MET A 83 -1.54 11.17 8.57
CA MET A 83 -0.89 11.55 7.33
C MET A 83 0.28 12.49 7.65
N PRO A 84 1.52 12.15 7.27
CA PRO A 84 2.68 12.98 7.57
C PRO A 84 2.51 14.31 6.85
N LEU A 85 2.87 15.40 7.53
CA LEU A 85 2.83 16.73 6.93
C LEU A 85 3.78 16.82 5.73
N GLU A 86 4.90 16.08 5.78
CA GLU A 86 5.84 15.92 4.67
C GLU A 86 5.47 14.76 3.72
N LEU A 87 4.28 14.81 3.10
CA LEU A 87 4.01 14.00 1.89
C LEU A 87 4.92 14.36 0.71
N GLY A 88 5.87 15.30 0.86
CA GLY A 88 6.70 15.82 -0.22
C GLY A 88 7.51 14.77 -0.99
N SER A 89 7.73 13.59 -0.42
CA SER A 89 8.33 12.44 -1.11
C SER A 89 7.35 11.69 -2.03
N LEU A 90 6.05 11.77 -1.78
CA LEU A 90 4.97 11.25 -2.63
C LEU A 90 4.53 12.31 -3.66
N SER A 91 5.50 12.94 -4.33
CA SER A 91 5.27 14.07 -5.24
C SER A 91 4.41 13.75 -6.47
N GLN A 92 4.24 12.47 -6.79
CA GLN A 92 3.42 12.00 -7.91
C GLN A 92 2.01 11.55 -7.51
N LEU A 93 1.69 11.54 -6.21
CA LEU A 93 0.40 11.02 -5.73
C LEU A 93 -0.73 12.00 -6.12
N GLY A 94 -1.50 11.62 -7.13
CA GLY A 94 -2.58 12.42 -7.69
C GLY A 94 -3.97 11.99 -7.20
N ALA A 95 -4.12 10.72 -6.80
CA ALA A 95 -5.39 10.18 -6.32
C ALA A 95 -5.15 9.27 -5.12
N PHE A 96 -5.83 9.56 -3.99
CA PHE A 96 -5.87 8.67 -2.85
C PHE A 96 -7.26 8.62 -2.19
N THR A 97 -7.68 7.44 -1.76
CA THR A 97 -8.94 7.17 -1.05
C THR A 97 -8.76 6.27 0.16
#